data_AF-A0A397UWF2-F1
#
_entry.id   AF-A0A397UWF2-F1
#
_cell.length_a   1.000
_cell.length_b   1.000
_cell.length_c   1.000
_cell.angle_alpha   90.00
_cell.angle_beta   90.00
_cell.angle_gamma   90.00
#
_symmetry.space_group_name_H-M   'P 1'
#
loop_
_entity.id
_entity.type
_entity.pdbx_description
1 polymer ?
#
loop_
_entity_poly.entity_id
_entity_poly.type
_entity_poly.pdbx_seq_one_letter_code
_entity_poly.pdbx_strand_id
1 'polypeptide(L)'
;MATKTATSKTRKPKVNNFVLVLEQFLEKHNLTADSTPNQLSEHAPKLDALLPDWMARRCVKVALARGTGNRRSFSRKQVEALLPDKRKRKLTIEERAKYCAKIGDVMDIFAHHLDLGPKNDYENEIVASGSRQSQFRVKLAEAGVSPKIINTYAKDPKLIQESNKIQKKQTMKRMANPDRIPTHFSLANVSKRIQNMDVSKIPTREDLMDIIVMLSMRPAEVRSLRINHYEPDHSNIPAWYKDGYSWYCTGYLKSRGEKKKNPEPRPSLSMEKNPERTRELLAWIQDAIKAKKLSDPVFTGKGTRNAWPFNEFLKQEPYRTIPKKLRDYGSKHAFRIHGGKKPTPQHLKLLSRIAMRQELDLLDAGDNYAIGDTESEESDF
;
A
#
# COMPACT_ATOMS: atom_id res chain seq x y z
N MET A 1 -42.29 36.55 7.53
CA MET A 1 -41.37 35.90 6.57
C MET A 1 -40.22 36.84 6.27
N ALA A 2 -38.99 36.47 6.62
CA ALA A 2 -37.78 37.17 6.18
C ALA A 2 -36.64 36.14 6.12
N THR A 3 -36.28 35.76 4.91
CA THR A 3 -35.22 34.81 4.56
C THR A 3 -33.85 35.43 4.83
N LYS A 4 -33.09 34.86 5.78
CA LYS A 4 -31.68 35.20 5.99
C LYS A 4 -30.82 34.45 4.97
N THR A 5 -30.41 35.16 3.93
CA THR A 5 -29.42 34.71 2.95
C THR A 5 -28.05 34.59 3.63
N ALA A 6 -27.57 33.36 3.84
CA ALA A 6 -26.22 33.12 4.32
C ALA A 6 -25.24 33.31 3.16
N THR A 7 -24.51 34.43 3.15
CA THR A 7 -23.41 34.68 2.22
C THR A 7 -22.21 33.80 2.60
N SER A 8 -21.93 32.82 1.75
CA SER A 8 -20.66 32.09 1.71
C SER A 8 -19.50 33.07 1.54
N LYS A 9 -18.66 33.21 2.57
CA LYS A 9 -17.37 33.92 2.45
C LYS A 9 -16.40 33.02 1.69
N THR A 10 -16.43 33.08 0.37
CA THR A 10 -15.37 32.54 -0.48
C THR A 10 -14.10 33.35 -0.23
N ARG A 11 -13.18 32.80 0.58
CA ARG A 11 -11.87 33.40 0.83
C ARG A 11 -11.06 33.29 -0.46
N LYS A 12 -10.96 34.40 -1.21
CA LYS A 12 -10.08 34.50 -2.39
C LYS A 12 -8.63 34.15 -2.02
N PRO A 13 -7.86 33.45 -2.88
CA PRO A 13 -6.44 33.22 -2.64
C PRO A 13 -5.71 34.56 -2.61
N LYS A 14 -4.97 34.82 -1.54
CA LYS A 14 -4.02 35.94 -1.50
C LYS A 14 -2.93 35.66 -2.54
N VAL A 15 -2.75 36.55 -3.49
CA VAL A 15 -1.61 36.51 -4.43
C VAL A 15 -0.31 36.60 -3.60
N ASN A 16 0.61 35.66 -3.81
CA ASN A 16 1.83 35.51 -3.02
C ASN A 16 2.80 36.69 -3.27
N ASN A 17 2.80 37.65 -2.33
CA ASN A 17 3.65 38.86 -2.32
C ASN A 17 5.16 38.56 -2.51
N PHE A 18 5.63 37.36 -2.13
CA PHE A 18 7.05 37.00 -2.13
C PHE A 18 7.66 36.75 -3.51
N VAL A 19 6.86 36.43 -4.53
CA VAL A 19 7.38 36.27 -5.91
C VAL A 19 7.76 37.64 -6.48
N LEU A 20 6.96 38.68 -6.20
CA LEU A 20 7.28 40.06 -6.58
C LEU A 20 8.52 40.56 -5.84
N VAL A 21 8.64 40.25 -4.54
CA VAL A 21 9.85 40.56 -3.74
C VAL A 21 11.09 39.89 -4.34
N LEU A 22 11.00 38.64 -4.77
CA LEU A 22 12.09 37.95 -5.48
C LEU A 22 12.42 38.66 -6.80
N GLU A 23 11.41 39.01 -7.59
CA GLU A 23 11.64 39.62 -8.90
C GLU A 23 12.36 40.96 -8.80
N GLN A 24 11.91 41.82 -7.88
CA GLN A 24 12.55 43.09 -7.55
C GLN A 24 13.98 42.88 -7.01
N PHE A 25 14.20 41.86 -6.19
CA PHE A 25 15.52 41.56 -5.64
C PHE A 25 16.52 41.15 -6.73
N LEU A 26 16.11 40.25 -7.63
CA LEU A 26 16.96 39.79 -8.74
C LEU A 26 17.27 40.94 -9.72
N GLU A 27 16.31 41.83 -9.97
CA GLU A 27 16.51 43.02 -10.82
C GLU A 27 17.47 44.02 -10.16
N LYS A 28 17.27 44.33 -8.88
CA LYS A 28 18.13 45.23 -8.11
C LYS A 28 19.59 44.78 -8.07
N HIS A 29 19.84 43.48 -8.14
CA HIS A 29 21.17 42.89 -8.05
C HIS A 29 21.69 42.33 -9.38
N ASN A 30 21.00 42.57 -10.51
CA ASN A 30 21.36 42.05 -11.84
C ASN A 30 21.64 40.53 -11.86
N LEU A 31 20.87 39.76 -11.08
CA LEU A 31 21.02 38.31 -10.94
C LEU A 31 20.14 37.58 -11.95
N THR A 32 20.73 36.67 -12.72
CA THR A 32 20.04 35.89 -13.76
C THR A 32 20.41 34.41 -13.65
N ALA A 33 19.77 33.57 -14.48
CA ALA A 33 20.10 32.15 -14.57
C ALA A 33 21.53 31.89 -15.11
N ASP A 34 22.19 32.90 -15.67
CA ASP A 34 23.58 32.82 -16.14
C ASP A 34 24.59 33.19 -15.03
N SER A 35 24.12 33.73 -13.89
CA SER A 35 24.98 34.04 -12.75
C SER A 35 25.61 32.79 -12.14
N THR A 36 26.89 32.87 -11.78
CA THR A 36 27.59 31.74 -11.14
C THR A 36 27.10 31.51 -9.72
N PRO A 37 27.18 30.27 -9.18
CA PRO A 37 26.83 30.00 -7.78
C PRO A 37 27.58 30.88 -6.76
N ASN A 38 28.82 31.28 -7.06
CA ASN A 38 29.60 32.17 -6.18
C ASN A 38 29.02 33.59 -6.15
N GLN A 39 28.67 34.14 -7.32
CA GLN A 39 27.99 35.44 -7.38
C GLN A 39 26.64 35.39 -6.66
N LEU A 40 25.90 34.28 -6.78
CA LEU A 40 24.61 34.12 -6.11
C LEU A 40 24.74 34.00 -4.57
N SER A 41 25.79 33.35 -4.08
CA SER A 41 25.97 33.14 -2.63
C SER A 41 26.31 34.44 -1.88
N GLU A 42 26.95 35.41 -2.54
CA GLU A 42 27.22 36.74 -1.98
C GLU A 42 25.92 37.51 -1.61
N HIS A 43 24.85 37.26 -2.36
CA HIS A 43 23.54 37.89 -2.15
C HIS A 43 22.61 37.07 -1.25
N ALA A 44 22.99 35.83 -0.90
CA ALA A 44 22.15 34.93 -0.11
C ALA A 44 21.74 35.55 1.25
N PRO A 45 22.63 36.18 2.06
CA PRO A 45 22.22 36.78 3.33
C PRO A 45 21.23 37.93 3.18
N LYS A 46 21.33 38.71 2.08
CA LYS A 46 20.44 39.84 1.80
C LYS A 46 19.04 39.37 1.42
N LEU A 47 18.96 38.33 0.58
CA LEU A 47 17.69 37.69 0.27
C LEU A 47 17.10 37.01 1.51
N ASP A 48 17.92 36.39 2.34
CA ASP A 48 17.53 35.72 3.59
C ASP A 48 16.79 36.66 4.56
N ALA A 49 17.25 37.91 4.64
CA ALA A 49 16.68 38.94 5.50
C ALA A 49 15.30 39.45 5.01
N LEU A 50 15.02 39.35 3.71
CA LEU A 50 13.74 39.73 3.10
C LEU A 50 12.68 38.63 3.22
N LEU A 51 13.06 37.45 3.70
CA LEU A 51 12.22 36.26 3.77
C LEU A 51 11.97 35.92 5.24
N PRO A 52 10.91 36.49 5.85
CA PRO A 52 10.71 36.52 7.30
C PRO A 52 10.45 35.14 7.91
N ASP A 53 9.98 34.20 7.11
CA ASP A 53 9.70 32.84 7.53
C ASP A 53 10.16 31.82 6.47
N TRP A 54 10.06 30.55 6.85
CA TRP A 54 10.46 29.46 5.98
C TRP A 54 9.55 29.32 4.74
N MET A 55 8.33 29.87 4.79
CA MET A 55 7.35 29.84 3.71
C MET A 55 7.71 30.79 2.59
N ALA A 56 8.13 32.00 2.93
CA ALA A 56 8.70 32.97 2.00
C ALA A 56 9.93 32.35 1.28
N ARG A 57 10.84 31.71 2.03
CA ARG A 57 12.00 31.00 1.47
C ARG A 57 11.61 29.88 0.52
N ARG A 58 10.55 29.14 0.81
CA ARG A 58 10.07 28.05 -0.05
C ARG A 58 9.42 28.57 -1.32
N CYS A 59 8.56 29.58 -1.24
CA CYS A 59 7.93 30.19 -2.41
C CYS A 59 8.98 30.72 -3.39
N VAL A 60 10.01 31.38 -2.85
CA VAL A 60 11.14 31.86 -3.63
C VAL A 60 11.97 30.71 -4.23
N LYS A 61 12.26 29.64 -3.47
CA LYS A 61 12.93 28.44 -4.02
C LYS A 61 12.17 27.81 -5.18
N VAL A 62 10.85 27.70 -5.08
CA VAL A 62 10.00 27.13 -6.15
C VAL A 62 10.00 28.04 -7.37
N ALA A 63 9.88 29.36 -7.18
CA ALA A 63 9.94 30.34 -8.27
C ALA A 63 11.29 30.30 -9.00
N LEU A 64 12.40 30.20 -8.26
CA LEU A 64 13.73 30.05 -8.86
C LEU A 64 13.86 28.73 -9.65
N ALA A 65 13.38 27.61 -9.11
CA ALA A 65 13.51 26.30 -9.75
C ALA A 65 12.59 26.12 -10.98
N ARG A 66 11.44 26.78 -11.01
CA ARG A 66 10.48 26.72 -12.14
C ARG A 66 10.70 27.82 -13.17
N GLY A 67 11.40 28.88 -12.80
CA GLY A 67 11.38 30.13 -13.55
C GLY A 67 10.11 30.92 -13.23
N THR A 68 10.16 32.24 -13.47
CA THR A 68 8.96 33.08 -13.48
C THR A 68 8.59 33.39 -14.93
N GLY A 69 7.41 33.96 -15.19
CA GLY A 69 6.97 34.26 -16.57
C GLY A 69 7.99 35.06 -17.40
N ASN A 70 8.88 35.81 -16.73
CA ASN A 70 9.89 36.67 -17.35
C ASN A 70 11.33 36.16 -17.23
N ARG A 71 11.59 35.01 -16.57
CA ARG A 71 12.96 34.55 -16.28
C ARG A 71 13.11 33.03 -16.36
N ARG A 72 14.25 32.59 -16.93
CA ARG A 72 14.67 31.18 -16.97
C ARG A 72 14.82 30.61 -15.56
N SER A 73 14.61 29.30 -15.45
CA SER A 73 14.81 28.55 -14.20
C SER A 73 16.29 28.48 -13.83
N PHE A 74 16.57 28.54 -12.53
CA PHE A 74 17.89 28.36 -11.94
C PHE A 74 18.15 26.86 -11.72
N SER A 75 19.40 26.45 -11.95
CA SER A 75 19.82 25.08 -11.63
C SER A 75 19.79 24.84 -10.11
N ARG A 76 19.71 23.57 -9.71
CA ARG A 76 19.69 23.18 -8.29
C ARG A 76 20.86 23.77 -7.49
N LYS A 77 22.08 23.75 -8.05
CA LYS A 77 23.28 24.31 -7.40
C LYS A 77 23.17 25.82 -7.20
N GLN A 78 22.59 26.54 -8.16
CA GLN A 78 22.37 27.98 -8.06
C GLN A 78 21.30 28.34 -7.02
N VAL A 79 20.21 27.56 -6.96
CA VAL A 79 19.16 27.73 -5.93
C VAL A 79 19.71 27.46 -4.52
N GLU A 80 20.54 26.43 -4.36
CA GLU A 80 21.18 26.10 -3.09
C GLU A 80 22.21 27.17 -2.67
N ALA A 81 22.90 27.80 -3.62
CA ALA A 81 23.82 28.90 -3.34
C ALA A 81 23.10 30.19 -2.92
N LEU A 82 22.01 30.57 -3.59
CA LEU A 82 21.25 31.78 -3.29
C LEU A 82 20.34 31.63 -2.06
N LEU A 83 19.82 30.43 -1.79
CA LEU A 83 18.97 30.10 -0.65
C LEU A 83 19.43 28.81 0.05
N PRO A 84 20.54 28.86 0.80
CA PRO A 84 21.05 27.69 1.51
C PRO A 84 20.02 27.14 2.50
N ASP A 85 19.90 25.81 2.57
CA ASP A 85 18.98 25.17 3.51
C ASP A 85 19.53 25.21 4.94
N LYS A 86 18.98 26.10 5.77
CA LYS A 86 19.39 26.31 7.16
C LYS A 86 18.63 25.43 8.16
N ARG A 87 17.82 24.46 7.72
CA ARG A 87 17.01 23.61 8.63
C ARG A 87 17.91 22.74 9.52
N LYS A 88 18.06 23.13 10.79
CA LYS A 88 18.74 22.33 11.83
C LYS A 88 17.96 21.08 12.28
N ARG A 89 16.70 20.89 11.87
CA ARG A 89 15.87 19.74 12.26
C ARG A 89 15.11 19.15 11.07
N LYS A 90 15.40 17.89 10.74
CA LYS A 90 14.63 17.10 9.76
C LYS A 90 13.27 16.75 10.38
N LEU A 91 12.20 17.40 9.92
CA LEU A 91 10.84 17.05 10.34
C LEU A 91 10.47 15.64 9.85
N THR A 92 9.91 14.85 10.76
CA THR A 92 9.29 13.55 10.46
C THR A 92 8.08 13.72 9.55
N ILE A 93 7.64 12.63 8.89
CA ILE A 93 6.45 12.64 8.02
C ILE A 93 5.20 13.10 8.79
N GLU A 94 5.09 12.71 10.06
CA GLU A 94 3.97 13.08 10.91
C GLU A 94 3.99 14.56 11.30
N GLU A 95 5.15 15.10 11.68
CA GLU A 95 5.30 16.53 11.99
C GLU A 95 4.96 17.39 10.76
N ARG A 96 5.40 16.98 9.55
CA ARG A 96 5.05 17.65 8.29
C ARG A 96 3.54 17.66 8.05
N ALA A 97 2.86 16.54 8.29
CA ALA A 97 1.42 16.43 8.06
C ALA A 97 0.62 17.27 9.06
N LYS A 98 1.01 17.25 10.35
CA LYS A 98 0.42 18.11 11.39
C LYS A 98 0.61 19.59 11.07
N TYR A 99 1.79 19.97 10.56
CA TYR A 99 2.04 21.33 10.10
C TYR A 99 1.08 21.71 8.97
N CYS A 100 0.98 20.90 7.91
CA CYS A 100 0.13 21.18 6.75
C CYS A 100 -1.37 21.28 7.12
N ALA A 101 -1.82 20.55 8.13
CA ALA A 101 -3.21 20.60 8.57
C ALA A 101 -3.55 21.82 9.43
N LYS A 102 -2.59 22.31 10.24
CA LYS A 102 -2.84 23.38 11.23
C LYS A 102 -2.43 24.77 10.77
N ILE A 103 -1.30 24.87 10.09
CA ILE A 103 -0.61 26.14 9.82
C ILE A 103 -0.33 26.30 8.32
N GLY A 104 0.05 25.21 7.65
CA GLY A 104 0.45 25.22 6.25
C GLY A 104 -0.72 25.36 5.26
N ASP A 105 -0.36 25.61 4.00
CA ASP A 105 -1.31 25.74 2.89
C ASP A 105 -1.21 24.59 1.87
N VAL A 106 -1.93 24.69 0.75
CA VAL A 106 -1.91 23.66 -0.32
C VAL A 106 -0.53 23.51 -0.98
N MET A 107 0.27 24.59 -1.03
CA MET A 107 1.61 24.56 -1.59
C MET A 107 2.59 23.88 -0.62
N ASP A 108 2.34 23.94 0.69
CA ASP A 108 3.09 23.17 1.68
C ASP A 108 2.91 21.68 1.53
N ILE A 109 1.68 21.23 1.31
CA ILE A 109 1.35 19.84 1.03
C ILE A 109 2.12 19.37 -0.20
N PHE A 110 2.04 20.11 -1.30
CA PHE A 110 2.72 19.77 -2.55
C PHE A 110 4.22 19.66 -2.37
N ALA A 111 4.83 20.66 -1.76
CA ALA A 111 6.27 20.68 -1.69
C ALA A 111 6.81 19.71 -0.61
N HIS A 112 6.06 19.38 0.46
CA HIS A 112 6.48 18.32 1.39
C HIS A 112 6.36 16.95 0.74
N HIS A 113 5.37 16.76 -0.13
CA HIS A 113 5.23 15.56 -0.94
C HIS A 113 6.43 15.38 -1.90
N LEU A 114 6.85 16.44 -2.61
CA LEU A 114 8.03 16.39 -3.48
C LEU A 114 9.33 16.12 -2.70
N ASP A 115 9.56 16.83 -1.59
CA ASP A 115 10.77 16.70 -0.77
C ASP A 115 10.93 15.30 -0.14
N LEU A 116 9.83 14.59 0.12
CA LEU A 116 9.90 13.23 0.63
C LEU A 116 10.40 12.21 -0.41
N GLY A 117 10.27 12.54 -1.71
CA GLY A 117 10.68 11.72 -2.85
C GLY A 117 10.04 10.32 -2.90
N PRO A 118 10.24 9.57 -4.00
CA PRO A 118 10.08 8.13 -3.97
C PRO A 118 11.07 7.52 -2.98
N LYS A 119 10.74 6.35 -2.41
CA LYS A 119 11.56 5.75 -1.35
C LYS A 119 12.91 5.23 -1.86
N ASN A 120 13.00 4.85 -3.13
CA ASN A 120 14.20 4.27 -3.77
C ASN A 120 14.44 4.95 -5.13
N ASP A 121 15.70 5.31 -5.42
CA ASP A 121 16.15 5.88 -6.69
C ASP A 121 16.45 4.80 -7.76
N TYR A 122 16.39 3.52 -7.38
CA TYR A 122 16.58 2.42 -8.31
C TYR A 122 15.33 2.25 -9.19
N GLU A 123 15.52 2.37 -10.50
CA GLU A 123 14.49 2.22 -11.56
C GLU A 123 13.62 0.94 -11.42
N ASN A 124 14.09 -0.05 -10.66
CA ASN A 124 13.41 -1.33 -10.45
C ASN A 124 12.54 -1.42 -9.18
N GLU A 125 12.49 -0.40 -8.31
CA GLU A 125 11.80 -0.51 -7.00
C GLU A 125 10.89 0.68 -6.64
N ILE A 126 10.44 1.47 -7.62
CA ILE A 126 9.44 2.50 -7.35
C ILE A 126 8.12 1.80 -6.98
N VAL A 127 7.86 1.65 -5.68
CA VAL A 127 6.59 1.12 -5.13
C VAL A 127 5.80 2.28 -4.51
N ALA A 128 4.88 2.85 -5.28
CA ALA A 128 4.08 4.01 -4.89
C ALA A 128 3.22 3.78 -3.62
N SER A 129 2.91 2.52 -3.27
CA SER A 129 2.08 2.20 -2.10
C SER A 129 2.85 2.17 -0.76
N GLY A 130 4.17 1.97 -0.80
CA GLY A 130 5.06 1.92 0.37
C GLY A 130 6.00 3.13 0.49
N SER A 131 5.82 4.14 -0.36
CA SER A 131 6.69 5.32 -0.39
C SER A 131 6.44 6.26 0.80
N ARG A 132 7.44 7.10 1.10
CA ARG A 132 7.31 8.18 2.10
C ARG A 132 6.17 9.14 1.75
N GLN A 133 5.97 9.39 0.46
CA GLN A 133 4.84 10.13 -0.09
C GLN A 133 3.48 9.49 0.23
N SER A 134 3.37 8.16 0.13
CA SER A 134 2.13 7.46 0.49
C SER A 134 1.80 7.56 1.97
N GLN A 135 2.82 7.39 2.83
CA GLN A 135 2.68 7.57 4.28
C GLN A 135 2.28 9.01 4.62
N PHE A 136 2.85 10.00 3.93
CA PHE A 136 2.50 11.40 4.12
C PHE A 136 1.04 11.68 3.80
N ARG A 137 0.49 11.15 2.71
CA ARG A 137 -0.96 11.26 2.41
C ARG A 137 -1.84 10.69 3.51
N VAL A 138 -1.48 9.52 4.06
CA VAL A 138 -2.22 8.90 5.17
C VAL A 138 -2.19 9.82 6.40
N LYS A 139 -1.01 10.36 6.72
CA LYS A 139 -0.85 11.30 7.84
C LYS A 139 -1.59 12.63 7.63
N LEU A 140 -1.69 13.13 6.40
CA LEU A 140 -2.50 14.31 6.08
C LEU A 140 -4.00 14.04 6.31
N ALA A 141 -4.49 12.87 5.90
CA ALA A 141 -5.87 12.48 6.12
C ALA A 141 -6.16 12.31 7.62
N GLU A 142 -5.27 11.65 8.37
CA GLU A 142 -5.36 11.54 9.83
C GLU A 142 -5.34 12.91 10.53
N ALA A 143 -4.65 13.90 9.95
CA ALA A 143 -4.59 15.26 10.45
C ALA A 143 -5.78 16.14 10.04
N GLY A 144 -6.75 15.60 9.28
CA GLY A 144 -7.99 16.29 8.91
C GLY A 144 -7.96 17.05 7.58
N VAL A 145 -6.93 16.87 6.74
CA VAL A 145 -6.87 17.50 5.41
C VAL A 145 -7.86 16.82 4.46
N SER A 146 -8.61 17.61 3.69
CA SER A 146 -9.66 17.06 2.81
C SER A 146 -9.09 16.15 1.72
N PRO A 147 -9.78 15.04 1.38
CA PRO A 147 -9.35 14.12 0.32
C PRO A 147 -9.12 14.81 -1.03
N LYS A 148 -9.93 15.83 -1.36
CA LYS A 148 -9.79 16.61 -2.60
C LYS A 148 -8.43 17.30 -2.66
N ILE A 149 -8.02 17.98 -1.58
CA ILE A 149 -6.71 18.65 -1.49
C ILE A 149 -5.56 17.64 -1.55
N ILE A 150 -5.68 16.52 -0.81
CA ILE A 150 -4.65 15.47 -0.83
C ILE A 150 -4.49 14.90 -2.25
N ASN A 151 -5.61 14.67 -2.96
CA ASN A 151 -5.59 14.11 -4.30
C ASN A 151 -4.97 15.07 -5.32
N THR A 152 -5.23 16.37 -5.21
CA THR A 152 -4.68 17.37 -6.14
C THR A 152 -3.21 17.65 -5.88
N TYR A 153 -2.80 17.77 -4.62
CA TYR A 153 -1.46 18.31 -4.28
C TYR A 153 -0.48 17.27 -3.75
N ALA A 154 -0.93 16.09 -3.31
CA ALA A 154 -0.06 15.03 -2.79
C ALA A 154 -0.15 13.72 -3.58
N LYS A 155 -0.63 13.77 -4.84
CA LYS A 155 -0.51 12.68 -5.80
C LYS A 155 0.27 13.17 -7.02
N ASP A 156 1.24 12.35 -7.44
CA ASP A 156 1.90 12.47 -8.73
C ASP A 156 1.38 11.36 -9.65
N PRO A 157 0.46 11.67 -10.60
CA PRO A 157 -0.11 10.69 -11.49
C PRO A 157 0.94 9.97 -12.34
N LYS A 158 1.98 10.69 -12.79
CA LYS A 158 3.03 10.16 -13.66
C LYS A 158 3.87 9.12 -12.91
N LEU A 159 4.30 9.45 -11.70
CA LEU A 159 5.05 8.52 -10.83
C LEU A 159 4.22 7.27 -10.47
N ILE A 160 2.92 7.45 -10.22
CA ILE A 160 2.00 6.32 -9.97
C ILE A 160 1.93 5.41 -11.20
N GLN A 161 1.78 5.99 -12.39
CA GLN A 161 1.70 5.23 -13.65
C GLN A 161 3.00 4.45 -13.92
N GLU A 162 4.16 5.08 -13.76
CA GLU A 162 5.47 4.44 -13.91
C GLU A 162 5.67 3.31 -12.89
N SER A 163 5.30 3.54 -11.62
CA SER A 163 5.32 2.51 -10.57
C SER A 163 4.44 1.31 -10.93
N ASN A 164 3.24 1.56 -11.46
CA ASN A 164 2.31 0.51 -11.88
C ASN A 164 2.88 -0.29 -13.07
N LYS A 165 3.48 0.39 -14.07
CA LYS A 165 4.16 -0.27 -15.20
C LYS A 165 5.29 -1.19 -14.74
N ILE A 166 6.13 -0.75 -13.80
CA ILE A 166 7.21 -1.56 -13.21
C ILE A 166 6.64 -2.78 -12.48
N GLN A 167 5.61 -2.58 -11.63
CA GLN A 167 4.96 -3.68 -10.91
C GLN A 167 4.34 -4.70 -11.87
N LYS A 168 3.72 -4.25 -12.97
CA LYS A 168 3.17 -5.12 -14.02
C LYS A 168 4.29 -5.92 -14.71
N LYS A 169 5.37 -5.27 -15.15
CA LYS A 169 6.53 -5.94 -15.78
C LYS A 169 7.15 -6.98 -14.85
N GLN A 170 7.31 -6.68 -13.56
CA GLN A 170 7.80 -7.65 -12.57
C GLN A 170 6.83 -8.81 -12.36
N THR A 171 5.53 -8.53 -12.32
CA THR A 171 4.50 -9.57 -12.19
C THR A 171 4.52 -10.50 -13.39
N MET A 172 4.59 -9.96 -14.61
CA MET A 172 4.76 -10.73 -15.85
C MET A 172 6.02 -11.59 -15.83
N LYS A 173 7.18 -11.04 -15.42
CA LYS A 173 8.43 -11.83 -15.27
C LYS A 173 8.27 -12.99 -14.29
N ARG A 174 7.60 -12.77 -13.15
CA ARG A 174 7.30 -13.84 -12.16
C ARG A 174 6.30 -14.87 -12.68
N MET A 175 5.41 -14.49 -13.59
CA MET A 175 4.47 -15.40 -14.23
C MET A 175 5.15 -16.23 -15.32
N ALA A 176 6.11 -15.66 -16.05
CA ALA A 176 6.90 -16.35 -17.08
C ALA A 176 7.86 -17.39 -16.47
N ASN A 177 8.47 -17.08 -15.33
CA ASN A 177 9.33 -17.99 -14.58
C ASN A 177 8.68 -18.35 -13.23
N PRO A 178 7.64 -19.19 -13.22
CA PRO A 178 6.97 -19.54 -11.98
C PRO A 178 7.93 -20.35 -11.09
N ASP A 179 8.20 -19.84 -9.89
CA ASP A 179 8.98 -20.59 -8.90
C ASP A 179 8.41 -22.01 -8.75
N ARG A 180 9.27 -23.01 -8.95
CA ARG A 180 8.91 -24.41 -8.79
C ARG A 180 8.49 -24.62 -7.34
N ILE A 181 7.37 -25.30 -7.13
CA ILE A 181 6.94 -25.70 -5.79
C ILE A 181 7.95 -26.75 -5.30
N PRO A 182 8.61 -26.55 -4.15
CA PRO A 182 9.52 -27.55 -3.58
C PRO A 182 8.80 -28.89 -3.44
N THR A 183 9.52 -30.00 -3.65
CA THR A 183 8.95 -31.36 -3.56
C THR A 183 8.24 -31.59 -2.24
N HIS A 184 8.78 -31.05 -1.14
CA HIS A 184 8.18 -31.11 0.19
C HIS A 184 6.75 -30.51 0.24
N PHE A 185 6.50 -29.45 -0.53
CA PHE A 185 5.20 -28.77 -0.65
C PHE A 185 4.41 -29.21 -1.89
N SER A 186 4.75 -30.35 -2.51
CA SER A 186 3.94 -30.90 -3.60
C SER A 186 2.53 -31.26 -3.10
N LEU A 187 1.55 -31.25 -4.03
CA LEU A 187 0.17 -31.56 -3.71
C LEU A 187 0.05 -32.92 -2.99
N ALA A 188 0.69 -33.95 -3.52
CA ALA A 188 0.63 -35.30 -2.97
C ALA A 188 1.21 -35.38 -1.54
N ASN A 189 2.37 -34.75 -1.30
CA ASN A 189 3.04 -34.81 0.00
C ASN A 189 2.26 -34.05 1.07
N VAL A 190 1.77 -32.84 0.75
CA VAL A 190 0.97 -32.04 1.67
C VAL A 190 -0.37 -32.74 1.98
N SER A 191 -1.06 -33.24 0.95
CA SER A 191 -2.31 -33.99 1.16
C SER A 191 -2.11 -35.24 2.03
N LYS A 192 -1.02 -36.00 1.80
CA LYS A 192 -0.69 -37.17 2.61
C LYS A 192 -0.45 -36.80 4.07
N ARG A 193 0.26 -35.70 4.35
CA ARG A 193 0.48 -35.25 5.74
C ARG A 193 -0.82 -34.81 6.40
N ILE A 194 -1.63 -33.97 5.73
CA ILE A 194 -2.93 -33.51 6.25
C ILE A 194 -3.85 -34.68 6.61
N GLN A 195 -3.96 -35.68 5.74
CA GLN A 195 -4.79 -36.87 5.99
C GLN A 195 -4.35 -37.68 7.21
N ASN A 196 -3.05 -37.66 7.53
CA ASN A 196 -2.48 -38.40 8.64
C ASN A 196 -2.28 -37.56 9.92
N MET A 197 -2.75 -36.30 9.93
CA MET A 197 -2.62 -35.43 11.11
C MET A 197 -3.46 -35.96 12.28
N ASP A 198 -2.83 -36.08 13.44
CA ASP A 198 -3.46 -36.52 14.67
C ASP A 198 -3.63 -35.33 15.63
N VAL A 199 -4.86 -34.83 15.74
CA VAL A 199 -5.21 -33.66 16.55
C VAL A 199 -5.09 -33.90 18.07
N SER A 200 -4.90 -35.16 18.49
CA SER A 200 -4.63 -35.47 19.91
C SER A 200 -3.18 -35.12 20.31
N LYS A 201 -2.27 -35.00 19.34
CA LYS A 201 -0.86 -34.70 19.59
C LYS A 201 -0.59 -33.20 19.61
N ILE A 202 0.57 -32.81 20.12
CA ILE A 202 1.04 -31.42 20.01
C ILE A 202 1.49 -31.19 18.56
N PRO A 203 0.96 -30.16 17.88
CA PRO A 203 1.34 -29.88 16.50
C PRO A 203 2.79 -29.45 16.41
N THR A 204 3.45 -29.90 15.36
CA THR A 204 4.80 -29.50 14.97
C THR A 204 4.77 -28.22 14.13
N ARG A 205 5.96 -27.68 13.85
CA ARG A 205 6.09 -26.61 12.85
C ARG A 205 5.73 -27.06 11.44
N GLU A 206 5.89 -28.34 11.12
CA GLU A 206 5.49 -28.92 9.83
C GLU A 206 3.98 -28.89 9.67
N ASP A 207 3.25 -29.30 10.70
CA ASP A 207 1.80 -29.23 10.72
C ASP A 207 1.31 -27.79 10.51
N LEU A 208 1.93 -26.81 11.18
CA LEU A 208 1.63 -25.40 10.95
C LEU A 208 1.79 -24.97 9.49
N MET A 209 2.88 -25.39 8.83
CA MET A 209 3.12 -25.06 7.42
C MET A 209 2.09 -25.71 6.51
N ASP A 210 1.77 -26.98 6.75
CA ASP A 210 0.77 -27.70 5.98
C ASP A 210 -0.61 -27.10 6.15
N ILE A 211 -1.00 -26.67 7.34
CA ILE A 211 -2.28 -25.96 7.57
C ILE A 211 -2.29 -24.58 6.90
N ILE A 212 -1.15 -23.87 6.87
CA ILE A 212 -1.02 -22.61 6.10
C ILE A 212 -1.23 -22.87 4.60
N VAL A 213 -0.65 -23.94 4.07
CA VAL A 213 -0.79 -24.36 2.66
C VAL A 213 -2.23 -24.82 2.39
N MET A 214 -2.78 -25.69 3.23
CA MET A 214 -4.16 -26.20 3.14
C MET A 214 -5.19 -25.08 2.99
N LEU A 215 -5.09 -24.06 3.85
CA LEU A 215 -6.01 -22.93 3.89
C LEU A 215 -5.63 -21.79 2.94
N SER A 216 -4.48 -21.90 2.25
CA SER A 216 -3.92 -20.81 1.46
C SER A 216 -3.85 -19.49 2.25
N MET A 217 -3.53 -19.56 3.55
CA MET A 217 -3.57 -18.41 4.45
C MET A 217 -2.24 -17.69 4.58
N ARG A 218 -2.29 -16.43 5.02
CA ARG A 218 -1.06 -15.75 5.41
C ARG A 218 -0.67 -16.29 6.78
N PRO A 219 0.63 -16.41 7.09
CA PRO A 219 1.06 -16.73 8.45
C PRO A 219 0.47 -15.78 9.50
N ALA A 220 0.30 -14.50 9.17
CA ALA A 220 -0.30 -13.51 10.07
C ALA A 220 -1.81 -13.71 10.31
N GLU A 221 -2.49 -14.52 9.49
CA GLU A 221 -3.91 -14.85 9.64
C GLU A 221 -4.12 -16.03 10.58
N VAL A 222 -3.07 -16.78 10.96
CA VAL A 222 -3.19 -18.03 11.74
C VAL A 222 -4.02 -17.86 13.01
N ARG A 223 -3.85 -16.76 13.74
CA ARG A 223 -4.60 -16.49 14.98
C ARG A 223 -6.01 -15.92 14.79
N SER A 224 -6.24 -15.25 13.67
CA SER A 224 -7.45 -14.46 13.47
C SER A 224 -8.46 -15.14 12.55
N LEU A 225 -8.00 -16.03 11.66
CA LEU A 225 -8.84 -16.72 10.71
C LEU A 225 -9.84 -17.62 11.45
N ARG A 226 -11.11 -17.56 11.05
CA ARG A 226 -12.17 -18.43 11.55
C ARG A 226 -12.95 -18.98 10.37
N ILE A 227 -13.40 -20.22 10.49
CA ILE A 227 -14.18 -20.93 9.47
C ILE A 227 -15.51 -21.28 10.12
N ASN A 228 -16.59 -20.68 9.64
CA ASN A 228 -17.92 -20.86 10.20
C ASN A 228 -18.87 -21.34 9.11
N HIS A 229 -19.85 -22.15 9.53
CA HIS A 229 -21.00 -22.52 8.73
C HIS A 229 -22.00 -21.35 8.73
N TYR A 230 -22.61 -21.08 7.59
CA TYR A 230 -23.63 -20.07 7.41
C TYR A 230 -24.79 -20.65 6.60
N GLU A 231 -25.96 -20.64 7.20
CA GLU A 231 -27.25 -20.90 6.55
C GLU A 231 -28.08 -19.63 6.69
N PRO A 232 -28.13 -18.77 5.66
CA PRO A 232 -28.93 -17.56 5.71
C PRO A 232 -30.42 -17.91 5.61
N ASP A 233 -31.24 -17.10 6.25
CA ASP A 233 -32.68 -17.13 6.03
C ASP A 233 -32.97 -16.76 4.57
N HIS A 234 -33.70 -17.62 3.86
CA HIS A 234 -34.07 -17.41 2.46
C HIS A 234 -34.88 -16.12 2.24
N SER A 235 -35.54 -15.61 3.29
CA SER A 235 -36.27 -14.34 3.26
C SER A 235 -35.37 -13.10 3.42
N ASN A 236 -34.12 -13.26 3.88
CA ASN A 236 -33.18 -12.17 4.11
C ASN A 236 -31.73 -12.62 3.88
N ILE A 237 -31.39 -12.90 2.63
CA ILE A 237 -30.06 -13.34 2.23
C ILE A 237 -29.09 -12.14 2.23
N PRO A 238 -28.02 -12.15 3.03
CA PRO A 238 -27.05 -11.06 3.03
C PRO A 238 -26.37 -10.90 1.67
N ALA A 239 -26.10 -9.66 1.26
CA ALA A 239 -25.48 -9.36 -0.05
C ALA A 239 -24.10 -10.04 -0.28
N TRP A 240 -23.37 -10.38 0.79
CA TRP A 240 -22.09 -11.08 0.71
C TRP A 240 -22.23 -12.60 0.53
N TYR A 241 -23.41 -13.16 0.82
CA TYR A 241 -23.65 -14.59 0.72
C TYR A 241 -23.69 -15.01 -0.75
N LYS A 242 -23.07 -16.15 -1.03
CA LYS A 242 -22.99 -16.74 -2.36
C LYS A 242 -23.65 -18.09 -2.33
N ASP A 243 -24.68 -18.22 -3.17
CA ASP A 243 -25.34 -19.49 -3.35
C ASP A 243 -24.34 -20.56 -3.83
N GLY A 244 -24.51 -21.79 -3.34
CA GLY A 244 -23.56 -22.88 -3.53
C GLY A 244 -22.37 -22.93 -2.54
N TYR A 245 -22.30 -22.02 -1.57
CA TYR A 245 -21.34 -22.09 -0.45
C TYR A 245 -22.05 -21.98 0.89
N SER A 246 -21.80 -22.94 1.78
CA SER A 246 -22.30 -22.95 3.16
C SER A 246 -21.23 -22.64 4.22
N TRP A 247 -19.95 -22.60 3.84
CA TRP A 247 -18.84 -22.36 4.76
C TRP A 247 -18.04 -21.12 4.35
N TYR A 248 -17.82 -20.22 5.31
CA TYR A 248 -17.14 -18.94 5.07
C TYR A 248 -16.03 -18.67 6.09
N CYS A 249 -15.00 -18.00 5.59
CA CYS A 249 -13.86 -17.50 6.35
C CYS A 249 -14.08 -16.06 6.80
N THR A 250 -13.77 -15.78 8.07
CA THR A 250 -13.66 -14.42 8.63
C THR A 250 -12.28 -14.22 9.26
N GLY A 251 -11.95 -12.98 9.65
CA GLY A 251 -10.68 -12.67 10.32
C GLY A 251 -9.43 -12.77 9.42
N TYR A 252 -9.61 -12.81 8.10
CA TYR A 252 -8.53 -12.67 7.12
C TYR A 252 -7.99 -11.23 7.10
N LEU A 253 -6.74 -11.04 6.65
CA LEU A 253 -6.07 -9.74 6.69
C LEU A 253 -6.00 -9.06 5.31
N LYS A 254 -5.68 -7.75 5.35
CA LYS A 254 -5.51 -6.79 4.23
C LYS A 254 -6.76 -6.03 3.74
N SER A 255 -7.86 -6.01 4.48
CA SER A 255 -8.88 -4.98 4.26
C SER A 255 -8.40 -3.60 4.70
N ARG A 256 -8.92 -2.53 4.06
CA ARG A 256 -8.62 -1.12 4.35
C ARG A 256 -9.90 -0.39 4.74
N GLY A 257 -9.77 0.73 5.47
CA GLY A 257 -10.90 1.58 5.85
C GLY A 257 -11.91 0.83 6.73
N GLU A 258 -13.21 1.07 6.49
CA GLU A 258 -14.32 0.44 7.23
C GLU A 258 -14.33 -1.08 7.11
N LYS A 259 -13.96 -1.62 5.93
CA LYS A 259 -13.82 -3.07 5.69
C LYS A 259 -12.74 -3.71 6.58
N LYS A 260 -11.82 -2.93 7.16
CA LYS A 260 -10.87 -3.43 8.17
C LYS A 260 -11.52 -3.62 9.53
N LYS A 261 -12.48 -2.76 9.88
CA LYS A 261 -13.23 -2.85 11.14
C LYS A 261 -14.23 -3.99 11.07
N ASN A 262 -14.96 -4.11 9.96
CA ASN A 262 -15.97 -5.14 9.71
C ASN A 262 -15.70 -5.86 8.38
N PRO A 263 -14.77 -6.83 8.32
CA PRO A 263 -14.53 -7.61 7.11
C PRO A 263 -15.70 -8.57 6.85
N GLU A 264 -16.29 -8.49 5.66
CA GLU A 264 -17.35 -9.41 5.23
C GLU A 264 -16.85 -10.86 5.18
N PRO A 265 -17.68 -11.86 5.53
CA PRO A 265 -17.33 -13.26 5.33
C PRO A 265 -17.02 -13.56 3.86
N ARG A 266 -16.05 -14.45 3.61
CA ARG A 266 -15.69 -14.88 2.25
C ARG A 266 -15.82 -16.39 2.12
N PRO A 267 -16.28 -16.92 0.98
CA PRO A 267 -16.40 -18.38 0.81
C PRO A 267 -15.10 -19.10 1.15
N SER A 268 -15.22 -20.20 1.89
CA SER A 268 -14.09 -21.03 2.26
C SER A 268 -13.76 -22.01 1.13
N LEU A 269 -12.50 -22.03 0.70
CA LEU A 269 -11.98 -23.01 -0.26
C LEU A 269 -10.59 -23.44 0.19
N SER A 270 -10.44 -24.73 0.44
CA SER A 270 -9.27 -25.34 1.08
C SER A 270 -8.84 -26.62 0.35
N MET A 271 -7.63 -27.11 0.62
CA MET A 271 -7.18 -28.41 0.11
C MET A 271 -7.93 -29.58 0.76
N GLU A 272 -8.19 -29.50 2.07
CA GLU A 272 -9.07 -30.45 2.75
C GLU A 272 -10.52 -30.12 2.34
N LYS A 273 -11.21 -31.11 1.77
CA LYS A 273 -12.56 -30.94 1.23
C LYS A 273 -13.60 -30.91 2.33
N ASN A 274 -13.35 -31.59 3.44
CA ASN A 274 -14.25 -31.58 4.57
C ASN A 274 -14.06 -30.28 5.39
N PRO A 275 -15.05 -29.35 5.39
CA PRO A 275 -14.92 -28.07 6.09
C PRO A 275 -14.90 -28.22 7.62
N GLU A 276 -15.57 -29.24 8.16
CA GLU A 276 -15.51 -29.59 9.59
C GLU A 276 -14.07 -29.94 10.00
N ARG A 277 -13.45 -30.86 9.25
CA ARG A 277 -12.06 -31.26 9.47
C ARG A 277 -11.10 -30.10 9.27
N THR A 278 -11.36 -29.27 8.26
CA THR A 278 -10.59 -28.06 7.98
C THR A 278 -10.62 -27.09 9.18
N ARG A 279 -11.81 -26.89 9.78
CA ARG A 279 -12.01 -26.06 10.97
C ARG A 279 -11.32 -26.66 12.20
N GLU A 280 -11.44 -27.97 12.39
CA GLU A 280 -10.79 -28.70 13.49
C GLU A 280 -9.26 -28.55 13.45
N LEU A 281 -8.65 -28.79 12.28
CA LEU A 281 -7.20 -28.65 12.10
C LEU A 281 -6.71 -27.22 12.33
N LEU A 282 -7.49 -26.21 11.91
CA LEU A 282 -7.17 -24.82 12.20
C LEU A 282 -7.22 -24.52 13.70
N ALA A 283 -8.28 -24.97 14.38
CA ALA A 283 -8.43 -24.79 15.82
C ALA A 283 -7.31 -25.47 16.60
N TRP A 284 -6.92 -26.69 16.21
CA TRP A 284 -5.80 -27.43 16.80
C TRP A 284 -4.48 -26.63 16.79
N ILE A 285 -4.13 -26.03 15.65
CA ILE A 285 -2.96 -25.14 15.53
C ILE A 285 -3.11 -23.89 16.41
N GLN A 286 -4.28 -23.25 16.37
CA GLN A 286 -4.56 -22.03 17.14
C GLN A 286 -4.47 -22.26 18.64
N ASP A 287 -5.01 -23.36 19.13
CA ASP A 287 -5.01 -23.74 20.55
C ASP A 287 -3.60 -24.09 21.03
N ALA A 288 -2.81 -24.78 20.22
CA ALA A 288 -1.40 -25.03 20.55
C ALA A 288 -0.58 -23.73 20.63
N ILE A 289 -0.84 -22.76 19.76
CA ILE A 289 -0.22 -21.43 19.82
C ILE A 289 -0.67 -20.69 21.08
N LYS A 290 -1.98 -20.69 21.38
CA LYS A 290 -2.55 -20.05 22.57
C LYS A 290 -1.99 -20.65 23.86
N ALA A 291 -1.82 -21.97 23.89
CA ALA A 291 -1.20 -22.72 24.98
C ALA A 291 0.34 -22.61 25.01
N LYS A 292 0.95 -21.85 24.08
CA LYS A 292 2.41 -21.69 23.93
C LYS A 292 3.17 -23.01 23.70
N LYS A 293 2.48 -24.05 23.24
CA LYS A 293 3.07 -25.35 22.84
C LYS A 293 3.64 -25.30 21.43
N LEU A 294 3.17 -24.36 20.61
CA LEU A 294 3.66 -24.08 19.27
C LEU A 294 3.96 -22.58 19.13
N SER A 295 5.08 -22.24 18.49
CA SER A 295 5.43 -20.84 18.25
C SER A 295 4.54 -20.24 17.17
N ASP A 296 4.00 -19.05 17.42
CA ASP A 296 3.34 -18.24 16.39
C ASP A 296 4.36 -17.86 15.29
N PRO A 297 3.96 -17.91 14.01
CA PRO A 297 4.86 -17.63 12.89
C PRO A 297 5.20 -16.14 12.67
N VAL A 298 4.50 -15.22 13.35
CA VAL A 298 4.60 -13.77 13.15
C VAL A 298 4.79 -13.00 14.46
N PHE A 299 4.21 -13.47 15.56
CA PHE A 299 4.26 -12.77 16.85
C PHE A 299 5.06 -13.57 17.88
N THR A 300 5.80 -12.87 18.73
CA THR A 300 6.45 -13.49 19.88
C THR A 300 5.45 -13.75 21.00
N GLY A 301 5.83 -14.54 22.01
CA GLY A 301 5.02 -14.74 23.22
C GLY A 301 4.69 -13.44 23.98
N LYS A 302 5.42 -12.35 23.72
CA LYS A 302 5.17 -11.00 24.26
C LYS A 302 4.27 -10.14 23.36
N GLY A 303 3.73 -10.70 22.27
CA GLY A 303 2.88 -9.99 21.30
C GLY A 303 3.64 -9.08 20.33
N THR A 304 4.97 -9.02 20.40
CA THR A 304 5.79 -8.24 19.47
C THR A 304 5.86 -8.94 18.12
N ARG A 305 5.73 -8.20 17.02
CA ARG A 305 5.86 -8.77 15.67
C ARG A 305 7.31 -9.15 15.38
N ASN A 306 7.60 -10.44 15.30
CA ASN A 306 8.88 -10.98 14.85
C ASN A 306 8.67 -12.28 14.06
N ALA A 307 8.71 -12.18 12.73
CA ALA A 307 8.58 -13.34 11.83
C ALA A 307 9.93 -13.98 11.47
N TRP A 308 11.05 -13.43 11.96
CA TRP A 308 12.39 -13.90 11.59
C TRP A 308 12.60 -15.39 11.90
N PRO A 309 12.21 -15.94 13.07
CA PRO A 309 12.42 -17.36 13.36
C PRO A 309 11.70 -18.29 12.38
N PHE A 310 10.47 -17.94 11.98
CA PHE A 310 9.72 -18.73 11.01
C PHE A 310 10.30 -18.63 9.60
N ASN A 311 10.80 -17.44 9.23
CA ASN A 311 11.48 -17.24 7.95
C ASN A 311 12.76 -18.07 7.85
N GLU A 312 13.60 -18.06 8.90
CA GLU A 312 14.85 -18.82 8.90
C GLU A 312 14.60 -20.33 8.84
N PHE A 313 13.58 -20.81 9.56
CA PHE A 313 13.18 -22.21 9.48
C PHE A 313 12.78 -22.63 8.06
N LEU A 314 12.01 -21.80 7.35
CA LEU A 314 11.57 -22.09 5.98
C LEU A 314 12.69 -22.09 4.93
N LYS A 315 13.82 -21.42 5.19
CA LYS A 315 14.97 -21.41 4.28
C LYS A 315 15.75 -22.72 4.31
N GLN A 316 15.65 -23.48 5.40
CA GLN A 316 16.37 -24.73 5.58
C GLN A 316 15.82 -25.83 4.64
N GLU A 317 16.64 -26.84 4.38
CA GLU A 317 16.17 -28.09 3.76
C GLU A 317 15.23 -28.81 4.72
N PRO A 318 14.13 -29.43 4.24
CA PRO A 318 13.75 -29.64 2.83
C PRO A 318 12.85 -28.53 2.23
N TYR A 319 12.63 -27.43 2.96
CA TYR A 319 11.59 -26.45 2.66
C TYR A 319 11.99 -25.44 1.59
N ARG A 320 13.21 -24.89 1.66
CA ARG A 320 13.81 -23.95 0.70
C ARG A 320 12.83 -22.91 0.17
N THR A 321 12.08 -22.26 1.06
CA THR A 321 11.02 -21.32 0.68
C THR A 321 10.92 -20.12 1.63
N ILE A 322 9.92 -19.28 1.41
CA ILE A 322 9.59 -18.14 2.25
C ILE A 322 8.10 -18.16 2.61
N PRO A 323 7.68 -17.56 3.75
CA PRO A 323 6.31 -17.70 4.24
C PRO A 323 5.24 -17.20 3.26
N LYS A 324 5.57 -16.18 2.45
CA LYS A 324 4.66 -15.64 1.43
C LYS A 324 4.27 -16.71 0.40
N LYS A 325 5.19 -17.62 0.06
CA LYS A 325 5.01 -18.64 -0.98
C LYS A 325 4.11 -19.79 -0.53
N LEU A 326 4.04 -20.10 0.77
CA LEU A 326 3.14 -21.14 1.29
C LEU A 326 1.69 -20.90 0.87
N ARG A 327 1.23 -19.64 0.95
CA ARG A 327 -0.09 -19.23 0.47
C ARG A 327 -0.27 -19.45 -1.04
N ASP A 328 0.76 -19.16 -1.83
CA ASP A 328 0.73 -19.34 -3.28
C ASP A 328 0.68 -20.84 -3.64
N TYR A 329 1.40 -21.69 -2.91
CA TYR A 329 1.35 -23.14 -3.07
C TYR A 329 -0.04 -23.68 -2.74
N GLY A 330 -0.59 -23.27 -1.61
CA GLY A 330 -1.95 -23.61 -1.18
C GLY A 330 -2.99 -23.25 -2.24
N SER A 331 -2.92 -22.03 -2.75
CA SER A 331 -3.86 -21.56 -3.76
C SER A 331 -3.77 -22.39 -5.04
N LYS A 332 -2.56 -22.80 -5.43
CA LYS A 332 -2.33 -23.67 -6.59
C LYS A 332 -2.90 -25.06 -6.39
N HIS A 333 -2.77 -25.60 -5.18
CA HIS A 333 -3.28 -26.92 -4.84
C HIS A 333 -4.80 -26.94 -4.73
N ALA A 334 -5.38 -25.94 -4.04
CA ALA A 334 -6.83 -25.82 -3.90
C ALA A 334 -7.54 -25.75 -5.25
N PHE A 335 -7.09 -24.91 -6.20
CA PHE A 335 -7.76 -24.88 -7.51
C PHE A 335 -7.58 -26.17 -8.30
N ARG A 336 -6.47 -26.92 -8.12
CA ARG A 336 -6.27 -28.23 -8.78
C ARG A 336 -7.23 -29.29 -8.23
N ILE A 337 -7.51 -29.25 -6.93
CA ILE A 337 -8.45 -30.15 -6.26
C ILE A 337 -9.90 -29.85 -6.67
N HIS A 338 -10.24 -28.56 -6.84
CA HIS A 338 -11.62 -28.10 -7.07
C HIS A 338 -11.95 -27.79 -8.53
N GLY A 339 -10.96 -27.67 -9.42
CA GLY A 339 -11.16 -27.27 -10.83
C GLY A 339 -11.80 -28.33 -11.73
N GLY A 340 -11.95 -29.57 -11.27
CA GLY A 340 -12.56 -30.64 -12.07
C GLY A 340 -11.77 -31.00 -13.33
N LYS A 341 -12.41 -31.73 -14.25
CA LYS A 341 -11.80 -32.14 -15.52
C LYS A 341 -11.97 -31.00 -16.55
N LYS A 342 -10.85 -30.51 -17.10
CA LYS A 342 -10.78 -29.43 -18.11
C LYS A 342 -11.35 -28.05 -17.68
N PRO A 343 -10.90 -27.46 -16.56
CA PRO A 343 -11.34 -26.13 -16.16
C PRO A 343 -10.88 -25.04 -17.14
N THR A 344 -11.73 -24.04 -17.36
CA THR A 344 -11.35 -22.84 -18.09
C THR A 344 -10.36 -21.99 -17.29
N PRO A 345 -9.47 -21.21 -17.94
CA PRO A 345 -8.55 -20.32 -17.23
C PRO A 345 -9.27 -19.32 -16.30
N GLN A 346 -10.45 -18.84 -16.70
CA GLN A 346 -11.29 -17.95 -15.91
C GLN A 346 -11.79 -18.64 -14.62
N HIS A 347 -12.26 -19.88 -14.73
CA HIS A 347 -12.69 -20.67 -13.59
C HIS A 347 -11.54 -20.94 -12.61
N LEU A 348 -10.34 -21.25 -13.12
CA LEU A 348 -9.15 -21.40 -12.27
C LEU A 348 -8.74 -20.10 -11.58
N LYS A 349 -8.83 -18.96 -12.28
CA LYS A 349 -8.58 -17.61 -11.71
C LYS A 349 -9.57 -17.33 -10.59
N LEU A 350 -10.84 -17.70 -10.75
CA LEU A 350 -11.88 -17.57 -9.73
C LEU A 350 -11.57 -18.42 -8.49
N LEU A 351 -11.32 -19.73 -8.65
CA LEU A 351 -11.00 -20.63 -7.54
C LEU A 351 -9.76 -20.17 -6.76
N SER A 352 -8.71 -19.75 -7.48
CA SER A 352 -7.49 -19.19 -6.89
C SER A 352 -7.77 -17.96 -6.02
N ARG A 353 -8.65 -17.06 -6.49
CA ARG A 353 -9.09 -15.88 -5.73
C ARG A 353 -9.90 -16.25 -4.51
N ILE A 354 -10.81 -17.22 -4.62
CA ILE A 354 -11.60 -17.71 -3.48
C ILE A 354 -10.69 -18.35 -2.43
N ALA A 355 -9.79 -19.26 -2.82
CA ALA A 355 -8.82 -19.89 -1.92
C ALA A 355 -7.95 -18.83 -1.20
N MET A 356 -7.53 -17.79 -1.92
CA MET A 356 -6.79 -16.68 -1.32
C MET A 356 -7.68 -15.69 -0.56
N ARG A 357 -9.01 -15.83 -0.56
CA ARG A 357 -9.95 -14.85 0.02
C ARG A 357 -9.69 -13.45 -0.55
N GLN A 358 -9.52 -13.34 -1.86
CA GLN A 358 -9.43 -12.06 -2.58
C GLN A 358 -10.83 -11.54 -2.91
N GLU A 359 -10.94 -10.23 -3.12
CA GLU A 359 -12.22 -9.60 -3.47
C GLU A 359 -12.56 -9.96 -4.92
N LEU A 360 -13.79 -10.40 -5.14
CA LEU A 360 -14.21 -11.01 -6.41
C LEU A 360 -14.60 -9.94 -7.44
N ASP A 361 -15.11 -8.80 -6.99
CA ASP A 361 -15.53 -7.66 -7.84
C ASP A 361 -14.36 -6.96 -8.55
N LEU A 362 -13.13 -7.36 -8.21
CA LEU A 362 -11.89 -6.90 -8.79
C LEU A 362 -11.34 -7.89 -9.82
N LEU A 363 -12.21 -8.63 -10.55
CA LEU A 363 -11.82 -9.61 -11.60
C LEU A 363 -10.77 -9.04 -12.56
N ASP A 364 -10.84 -7.71 -12.78
CA ASP A 364 -9.95 -6.93 -13.63
C ASP A 364 -9.03 -5.97 -12.87
N ALA A 365 -8.86 -6.02 -11.54
CA ALA A 365 -7.96 -5.04 -10.89
C ALA A 365 -6.51 -5.09 -11.37
N GLY A 366 -6.05 -6.21 -11.94
CA GLY A 366 -4.75 -6.26 -12.62
C GLY A 366 -4.72 -5.49 -13.95
N ASP A 367 -5.88 -5.35 -14.57
CA ASP A 367 -6.14 -4.69 -15.85
C ASP A 367 -6.61 -3.22 -15.64
N ASN A 368 -7.31 -2.92 -14.55
CA ASN A 368 -7.81 -1.60 -14.15
C ASN A 368 -6.73 -0.66 -13.59
N TYR A 369 -5.49 -1.12 -13.38
CA TYR A 369 -4.36 -0.18 -13.18
C TYR A 369 -4.05 0.63 -14.45
N ALA A 370 -4.70 0.34 -15.59
CA ALA A 370 -4.60 1.07 -16.84
C ALA A 370 -5.61 2.21 -17.00
N ILE A 371 -6.74 2.21 -16.28
CA ILE A 371 -7.75 3.28 -16.38
C ILE A 371 -7.44 4.31 -15.29
N GLY A 372 -6.32 5.01 -15.42
CA GLY A 372 -6.29 6.38 -14.93
C GLY A 372 -7.13 7.17 -15.90
N ASP A 373 -8.20 7.80 -15.41
CA ASP A 373 -9.10 8.74 -16.11
C ASP A 373 -8.58 9.15 -17.49
N THR A 374 -8.85 8.33 -18.51
CA THR A 374 -8.99 8.88 -19.85
C THR A 374 -10.28 9.66 -19.75
N GLU A 375 -10.14 10.96 -19.51
CA GLU A 375 -11.12 11.93 -19.95
C GLU A 375 -11.63 11.44 -21.30
N SER A 376 -12.94 11.19 -21.34
CA SER A 376 -13.67 11.07 -22.58
C SER A 376 -13.30 12.29 -23.41
N GLU A 377 -12.40 12.11 -24.38
CA GLU A 377 -12.37 12.98 -25.54
C GLU A 377 -13.75 12.82 -26.17
N GLU A 378 -14.62 13.80 -25.90
CA GLU A 378 -15.78 14.07 -26.71
C GLU A 378 -15.29 14.14 -28.15
N SER A 379 -15.68 13.14 -28.94
CA SER A 379 -15.49 13.13 -30.36
C SER A 379 -16.42 14.18 -30.96
N ASP A 380 -15.95 15.41 -31.04
CA ASP A 380 -16.53 16.40 -31.94
C ASP A 380 -15.82 16.28 -33.31
N PHE A 381 -16.54 15.62 -34.21
CA PHE A 381 -16.41 15.55 -35.68
C PHE A 381 -15.23 14.80 -36.31
#